data_AF-A0AAV1AMB6-F1
#
_entry.id   AF-A0AAV1AMB6-F1
#
_cell.length_a   1.000
_cell.length_b   1.000
_cell.length_c   1.000
_cell.angle_alpha   90.00
_cell.angle_beta   90.00
_cell.angle_gamma   90.00
#
_symmetry.space_group_name_H-M   'P 1'
#
loop_
_entity.id
_entity.type
_entity.pdbx_description
1 polymer ?
#
loop_
_entity_poly.entity_id
_entity_poly.type
_entity_poly.pdbx_seq_one_letter_code
_entity_poly.pdbx_strand_id
1 'polypeptide(L)'
;MALSVSRAMSKGIVMTVPVLDELRPLQIAVSRLNPLSRHHYHHHTPFDLLPNCASADSVSPADSVYTLEMCMTGLDREKASVFFKEQTGSAAEMTVNSGIRKILPNSEICDLDFEPCGYSMNSVEGPVVSTIHITP
;
A
#
# COMPACT_ATOMS: atom_id res chain seq x y z
N MET A 1 -2.28 -0.92 -10.45
CA MET A 1 -1.75 -1.75 -9.35
C MET A 1 -1.19 -0.84 -8.27
N ALA A 2 -1.68 -0.96 -7.05
CA ALA A 2 -1.08 -0.35 -5.87
C ALA A 2 -0.38 -1.45 -5.07
N LEU A 3 0.93 -1.33 -4.83
CA LEU A 3 1.68 -2.19 -3.91
C LEU A 3 2.08 -1.33 -2.71
N SER A 4 1.70 -1.74 -1.51
CA SER A 4 2.18 -1.16 -0.26
C SER A 4 2.91 -2.25 0.52
N VAL A 5 4.16 -2.01 0.90
CA VAL A 5 4.96 -2.90 1.76
C VAL A 5 5.40 -2.10 2.97
N SER A 6 5.02 -2.56 4.16
CA SER A 6 5.29 -1.85 5.42
C SER A 6 5.73 -2.85 6.49
N ARG A 7 6.57 -2.43 7.43
CA ARG A 7 6.76 -3.17 8.69
C ARG A 7 5.59 -2.84 9.63
N ALA A 8 4.96 -3.84 10.22
CA ALA A 8 3.69 -3.72 10.93
C ALA A 8 3.77 -2.74 12.09
N MET A 9 2.99 -1.65 12.00
CA MET A 9 2.19 -0.99 13.05
C MET A 9 1.43 0.16 12.38
N SER A 10 0.30 -0.16 11.73
CA SER A 10 -0.85 0.72 11.43
C SER A 10 -1.60 0.19 10.21
N LYS A 11 -2.90 -0.06 10.36
CA LYS A 11 -3.82 -0.26 9.23
C LYS A 11 -4.02 1.11 8.58
N GLY A 12 -3.44 1.35 7.41
CA GLY A 12 -3.66 2.56 6.64
C GLY A 12 -5.11 2.62 6.14
N ILE A 13 -5.94 3.49 6.72
CA ILE A 13 -7.24 3.85 6.16
C ILE A 13 -7.02 5.13 5.34
N VAL A 14 -7.31 5.10 4.04
CA VAL A 14 -7.34 6.32 3.21
C VAL A 14 -8.61 7.09 3.56
N MET A 15 -8.49 8.11 4.40
CA MET A 15 -9.57 9.04 4.74
C MET A 15 -9.34 10.38 4.03
N THR A 16 -10.41 11.03 3.58
CA THR A 16 -10.33 12.37 2.99
C THR A 16 -10.10 13.42 4.08
N VAL A 17 -9.47 14.55 3.72
CA VAL A 17 -9.10 15.65 4.64
C VAL A 17 -10.24 16.09 5.58
N PRO A 18 -11.48 16.28 5.11
CA PRO A 18 -12.57 16.72 5.99
C PRO A 18 -12.88 15.71 7.10
N VAL A 19 -12.78 14.40 6.80
CA VAL A 19 -13.02 13.33 7.77
C VAL A 19 -11.87 13.24 8.79
N LEU A 20 -10.64 13.48 8.35
CA LEU A 20 -9.47 13.49 9.23
C LEU A 20 -9.48 14.68 10.19
N ASP A 21 -9.89 15.85 9.72
CA ASP A 21 -10.01 17.06 10.54
C ASP A 21 -11.13 16.92 11.58
N GLU A 22 -12.23 16.23 11.29
CA GLU A 22 -13.28 15.93 12.29
C GLU A 22 -12.79 14.97 13.38
N LEU A 23 -11.98 13.98 13.03
CA LEU A 23 -11.44 13.00 13.97
C LEU A 23 -10.25 13.55 14.78
N ARG A 24 -9.52 14.54 14.26
CA ARG A 24 -8.48 15.29 14.96
C ARG A 24 -8.57 16.79 14.62
N PRO A 25 -9.38 17.56 15.39
CA PRO A 25 -9.75 18.95 15.10
C PRO A 25 -8.61 19.95 14.94
N LEU A 26 -7.40 19.61 15.35
CA LEU A 26 -6.24 20.48 15.27
C LEU A 26 -5.01 19.62 14.97
N GLN A 27 -4.22 20.06 13.99
CA GLN A 27 -2.87 19.61 13.68
C GLN A 27 -2.70 18.44 12.69
N ILE A 28 -3.20 18.56 11.46
CA ILE A 28 -2.70 17.74 10.34
C ILE A 28 -2.00 18.66 9.31
N ALA A 29 -0.70 18.47 9.12
CA ALA A 29 0.04 19.10 8.05
C ALA A 29 -0.21 18.33 6.74
N VAL A 30 -0.60 19.04 5.69
CA VAL A 30 -0.82 18.48 4.36
C VAL A 30 0.29 18.92 3.44
N SER A 31 1.02 17.96 2.89
CA SER A 31 2.05 18.19 1.89
C SER A 31 1.63 17.57 0.56
N ARG A 32 1.91 18.26 -0.55
CA ARG A 32 1.75 17.73 -1.90
C ARG A 32 3.12 17.41 -2.48
N LEU A 33 3.38 16.13 -2.73
CA LEU A 33 4.59 15.70 -3.43
C LEU A 33 4.34 15.72 -4.93
N ASN A 34 5.27 16.32 -5.68
CA ASN A 34 5.19 16.53 -7.12
C ASN A 34 3.97 17.38 -7.58
N PRO A 35 3.74 18.57 -7.01
CA PRO A 35 2.47 19.31 -7.13
C PRO A 35 2.14 19.80 -8.54
N LEU A 36 3.12 19.87 -9.44
CA LEU A 36 2.93 20.31 -10.83
C LEU A 36 2.49 19.16 -11.76
N SER A 37 2.52 17.92 -11.28
CA SER A 37 2.13 16.74 -12.04
C SER A 37 0.65 16.41 -11.83
N ARG A 38 0.00 15.88 -12.88
CA ARG A 38 -1.33 15.25 -12.75
C ARG A 38 -1.33 14.08 -11.77
N HIS A 39 -0.20 13.36 -11.67
CA HIS A 39 0.03 12.36 -10.66
C HIS A 39 0.88 12.97 -9.53
N HIS A 40 0.22 13.32 -8.43
CA HIS A 40 0.85 13.86 -7.22
C HIS A 40 0.32 13.11 -5.99
N TYR A 41 1.12 13.09 -4.93
CA TYR A 41 0.74 12.47 -3.67
C TYR A 41 0.35 13.52 -2.65
N HIS A 42 -0.73 13.24 -1.92
CA HIS A 42 -1.10 13.99 -0.74
C HIS A 42 -0.61 13.23 0.49
N HIS A 43 0.24 13.85 1.29
CA HIS A 43 0.74 13.28 2.52
C HIS A 43 0.27 14.11 3.70
N HIS A 44 -0.44 13.45 4.61
CA HIS A 44 -1.08 14.03 5.79
C HIS A 44 -0.37 13.53 7.04
N THR A 45 0.26 14.42 7.80
CA THR A 45 1.00 14.06 9.02
C THR A 45 0.55 14.91 10.19
N PRO A 46 0.31 14.34 11.37
CA PRO A 46 0.10 15.12 12.59
C PRO A 46 1.26 16.11 12.83
N PHE A 47 1.00 17.34 13.29
CA PHE A 47 2.10 18.29 13.56
C PHE A 47 3.05 17.78 14.66
N ASP A 48 2.56 17.03 15.64
CA ASP A 48 3.39 16.43 16.69
C ASP A 48 4.36 15.35 16.18
N LEU A 49 4.17 14.87 14.95
CA LEU A 49 5.07 13.94 14.26
C LEU A 49 5.91 14.64 13.17
N LEU A 50 5.72 15.95 12.97
CA LEU A 50 6.72 16.73 12.23
C LEU A 50 7.99 16.75 13.09
N PRO A 51 9.18 16.70 12.48
CA PRO A 51 10.42 16.77 13.23
C PRO A 51 10.57 18.18 13.81
N ASN A 52 9.97 18.44 14.96
CA ASN A 52 10.48 19.44 15.88
C ASN A 52 11.81 18.90 16.38
N CYS A 53 12.88 19.64 16.07
CA CYS A 53 14.23 19.32 16.47
C CYS A 53 14.29 19.03 17.98
N ALA A 54 15.03 17.98 18.34
CA ALA A 54 15.48 17.57 19.69
C ALA A 54 14.59 16.65 20.55
N SER A 55 14.63 15.36 20.25
CA SER A 55 15.29 14.39 21.14
C SER A 55 15.82 13.25 20.30
N ALA A 56 17.14 13.17 20.17
CA ALA A 56 17.80 12.03 19.55
C ALA A 56 17.78 10.86 20.55
N ASP A 57 16.61 10.28 20.78
CA ASP A 57 16.60 8.86 21.13
C ASP A 57 17.17 8.15 19.91
N SER A 58 18.33 7.53 20.09
CA SER A 58 19.00 6.78 19.05
C SER A 58 18.14 5.58 18.67
N VAL A 59 17.14 5.79 17.80
CA VAL A 59 16.40 4.71 17.17
C VAL A 59 17.46 3.91 16.42
N SER A 60 17.71 2.70 16.89
CA SER A 60 18.64 1.81 16.21
C SER A 60 18.10 1.61 14.78
N PRO A 61 18.96 1.54 13.74
CA PRO A 61 18.49 1.28 12.38
C PRO A 61 17.64 0.00 12.27
N ALA A 62 17.80 -0.92 13.23
CA ALA A 62 17.05 -2.17 13.34
C ALA A 62 15.59 -1.97 13.79
N ASP A 63 15.22 -0.82 14.33
CA ASP A 63 13.86 -0.52 14.82
C ASP A 63 13.07 0.43 13.92
N SER A 64 13.70 0.94 12.85
CA SER A 64 13.02 1.77 11.87
C SER A 64 12.00 0.96 11.06
N VAL A 65 10.82 1.57 10.86
CA VAL A 65 9.76 1.06 10.01
C VAL A 65 9.82 1.80 8.68
N TYR A 66 9.93 1.05 7.60
CA TYR A 66 9.87 1.58 6.24
C TYR A 66 8.52 1.21 5.63
N THR A 67 7.92 2.19 4.98
CA THR A 67 6.70 2.03 4.17
C THR A 67 7.03 2.41 2.74
N LEU A 68 6.83 1.47 1.82
CA LEU A 68 7.03 1.65 0.38
C LEU A 68 5.68 1.53 -0.32
N GLU A 69 5.26 2.60 -0.99
CA GLU A 69 4.03 2.63 -1.78
C GLU A 69 4.38 2.83 -3.26
N MET A 70 3.82 1.98 -4.12
CA MET A 70 3.95 2.06 -5.58
C MET A 70 2.57 2.13 -6.21
N CYS A 71 2.27 3.25 -6.87
CA CYS A 71 1.08 3.38 -7.71
C CYS A 71 1.47 3.23 -9.18
N MET A 72 0.97 2.18 -9.82
CA MET A 72 1.23 1.84 -11.22
C MET A 72 -0.05 1.94 -12.05
N THR A 73 0.02 2.66 -13.16
CA THR A 73 -1.03 2.85 -14.17
C THR A 73 -0.51 2.43 -15.55
N GLY A 74 -1.41 2.22 -16.52
CA GLY A 74 -1.02 1.82 -17.88
C GLY A 74 -0.36 0.44 -17.92
N LEU A 75 -0.91 -0.51 -17.14
CA LEU A 75 -0.40 -1.88 -17.09
C LEU A 75 -0.48 -2.54 -18.47
N ASP A 76 0.47 -3.45 -18.73
CA ASP A 76 0.43 -4.28 -19.92
C ASP A 76 -0.85 -5.13 -19.95
N ARG A 77 -1.49 -5.19 -21.12
CA ARG A 77 -2.79 -5.84 -21.30
C ARG A 77 -2.73 -7.35 -21.04
N GLU A 78 -1.66 -8.02 -21.48
CA GLU A 78 -1.52 -9.46 -21.28
C GLU A 78 -1.29 -9.77 -19.80
N LYS A 79 -0.44 -8.97 -19.12
CA LYS A 79 -0.22 -9.12 -17.68
C LYS A 79 -1.45 -8.80 -16.85
N ALA A 80 -2.21 -7.78 -17.22
CA ALA A 80 -3.45 -7.43 -16.55
C ALA A 80 -4.54 -8.48 -16.76
N SER A 81 -4.56 -9.17 -17.91
CA SER A 81 -5.60 -10.17 -18.25
C SER A 81 -5.72 -11.31 -17.23
N VAL A 82 -4.64 -11.62 -16.51
CA VAL A 82 -4.60 -12.65 -15.45
C VAL A 82 -5.58 -12.33 -14.31
N PHE A 83 -5.97 -11.08 -14.13
CA PHE A 83 -6.83 -10.64 -13.02
C PHE A 83 -8.31 -10.50 -13.43
N PHE A 84 -8.69 -11.03 -14.59
CA PHE A 84 -10.09 -11.24 -14.97
C PHE A 84 -10.52 -12.64 -14.53
N LYS A 85 -11.69 -12.72 -13.89
CA LYS A 85 -12.19 -13.97 -13.32
C LYS A 85 -12.47 -15.06 -14.36
N GLU A 86 -12.84 -14.66 -15.56
CA GLU A 86 -13.02 -15.60 -16.69
C GLU A 86 -11.70 -16.27 -17.12
N GLN A 87 -10.55 -15.64 -16.84
CA GLN A 87 -9.24 -16.08 -17.31
C GLN A 87 -8.49 -16.98 -16.32
N THR A 88 -8.90 -16.99 -15.05
CA THR A 88 -8.26 -17.78 -13.98
C THR A 88 -9.31 -18.33 -13.01
N GLY A 89 -9.15 -19.56 -12.55
CA GLY A 89 -10.17 -20.24 -11.74
C GLY A 89 -10.23 -19.82 -10.27
N SER A 90 -9.20 -19.13 -9.75
CA SER A 90 -9.17 -18.68 -8.35
C SER A 90 -8.16 -17.55 -8.10
N ALA A 91 -8.32 -16.83 -6.99
CA ALA A 91 -7.35 -15.86 -6.51
C ALA A 91 -5.93 -16.47 -6.34
N ALA A 92 -5.83 -17.70 -5.86
CA ALA A 92 -4.57 -18.41 -5.71
C ALA A 92 -3.83 -18.61 -7.05
N GLU A 93 -4.57 -18.92 -8.12
CA GLU A 93 -4.01 -18.99 -9.47
C GLU A 93 -3.55 -17.62 -9.96
N MET A 94 -4.33 -16.55 -9.72
CA MET A 94 -3.91 -15.18 -10.04
C MET A 94 -2.59 -14.82 -9.35
N THR A 95 -2.45 -15.16 -8.06
CA THR A 95 -1.24 -14.93 -7.26
C THR A 95 0.01 -15.61 -7.84
N VAL A 96 -0.14 -16.86 -8.30
CA VAL A 96 0.97 -17.65 -8.86
C VAL A 96 1.30 -17.23 -10.29
N ASN A 97 0.28 -17.12 -11.16
CA ASN A 97 0.45 -16.87 -12.60
C ASN A 97 0.98 -15.46 -12.89
N SER A 98 0.56 -14.47 -12.11
CA SER A 98 1.07 -13.10 -12.20
C SER A 98 2.51 -12.95 -11.72
N GLY A 99 3.00 -13.92 -10.92
CA GLY A 99 4.30 -13.84 -10.26
C GLY A 99 4.30 -13.10 -8.94
N ILE A 100 3.14 -12.66 -8.42
CA ILE A 100 3.03 -12.00 -7.10
C ILE A 100 3.65 -12.86 -5.99
N ARG A 101 3.47 -14.20 -6.05
CA ARG A 101 4.08 -15.12 -5.08
C ARG A 101 5.61 -15.01 -4.98
N LYS A 102 6.29 -14.49 -6.02
CA LYS A 102 7.75 -14.36 -6.07
C LYS A 102 8.27 -13.07 -5.44
N ILE A 103 7.40 -12.12 -5.09
CA ILE A 103 7.80 -10.83 -4.50
C ILE A 103 8.32 -11.03 -3.08
N LEU A 104 7.54 -11.75 -2.25
CA LEU A 104 7.92 -12.19 -0.90
C LEU A 104 7.69 -13.71 -0.81
N PRO A 105 8.67 -14.54 -1.21
CA PRO A 105 8.45 -15.97 -1.39
C PRO A 105 8.04 -16.73 -0.11
N ASN A 106 8.44 -16.22 1.06
CA ASN A 106 8.19 -16.87 2.35
C ASN A 106 6.96 -16.29 3.06
N SER A 107 6.27 -15.31 2.47
CA SER A 107 5.10 -14.72 3.11
C SER A 107 3.88 -15.65 3.05
N GLU A 108 3.07 -15.54 4.10
CA GLU A 108 1.73 -16.09 4.12
C GLU A 108 0.81 -15.12 3.39
N ILE A 109 0.11 -15.59 2.36
CA ILE A 109 -0.75 -14.77 1.49
C ILE A 109 -2.21 -15.07 1.79
N CYS A 110 -3.00 -14.01 1.94
CA CYS A 110 -4.46 -14.04 1.92
C CYS A 110 -4.92 -13.25 0.69
N ASP A 111 -5.32 -13.97 -0.36
CA ASP A 111 -5.74 -13.40 -1.64
C ASP A 111 -7.27 -13.48 -1.85
N LEU A 112 -7.77 -12.59 -2.71
CA LEU A 112 -9.17 -12.47 -3.05
C LEU A 112 -9.31 -11.98 -4.49
N ASP A 113 -10.14 -12.66 -5.27
CA ASP A 113 -10.59 -12.26 -6.60
C ASP A 113 -11.97 -11.59 -6.53
N PHE A 114 -12.20 -10.61 -7.39
CA PHE A 114 -13.47 -9.90 -7.49
C PHE A 114 -14.20 -10.24 -8.80
N GLU A 115 -15.52 -10.01 -8.80
CA GLU A 115 -16.39 -10.19 -9.96
C GLU A 115 -16.74 -8.81 -10.58
N PRO A 116 -16.65 -8.63 -11.91
CA PRO A 116 -16.19 -9.61 -12.91
C PRO A 116 -14.66 -9.72 -13.02
N CYS A 117 -13.94 -8.80 -12.42
CA CYS A 117 -12.49 -8.77 -12.43
C CYS A 117 -11.97 -8.00 -11.23
N GLY A 118 -10.66 -8.10 -10.99
CA GLY A 118 -9.99 -7.45 -9.89
C GLY A 118 -9.39 -8.44 -8.93
N TYR A 119 -8.34 -7.99 -8.26
CA TYR A 119 -7.60 -8.81 -7.32
C TYR A 119 -7.10 -7.97 -6.16
N SER A 120 -7.15 -8.53 -4.95
CA SER A 120 -6.54 -7.98 -3.76
C SER A 120 -5.82 -9.07 -3.00
N MET A 121 -4.70 -8.75 -2.38
CA MET A 121 -4.07 -9.63 -1.42
C MET A 121 -3.45 -8.85 -0.28
N ASN A 122 -3.35 -9.51 0.87
CA ASN A 122 -2.46 -9.12 1.94
C ASN A 122 -1.45 -10.24 2.15
N SER A 123 -0.24 -9.91 2.61
CA SER A 123 0.70 -10.92 3.08
C SER A 123 1.43 -10.51 4.35
N VAL A 124 1.91 -11.52 5.08
CA VAL A 124 2.68 -11.36 6.31
C VAL A 124 3.94 -12.24 6.24
N GLU A 125 5.11 -11.67 6.53
CA GLU A 125 6.38 -12.37 6.68
C GLU A 125 7.10 -11.83 7.93
N GLY A 126 6.87 -12.47 9.09
CA GLY A 126 7.32 -11.94 10.38
C GLY A 126 6.69 -10.57 10.66
N PRO A 127 7.50 -9.51 10.94
CA PRO A 127 6.97 -8.16 11.16
C PRO A 127 6.67 -7.42 9.85
N VAL A 128 6.92 -8.00 8.68
CA VAL A 128 6.67 -7.36 7.37
C VAL A 128 5.25 -7.68 6.93
N VAL A 129 4.52 -6.65 6.51
CA VAL A 129 3.22 -6.76 5.87
C VAL A 129 3.27 -6.17 4.47
N SER A 130 2.50 -6.73 3.55
CA SER A 130 2.28 -6.10 2.25
C SER A 130 0.84 -6.25 1.80
N THR A 131 0.42 -5.36 0.91
CA THR A 131 -0.87 -5.43 0.25
C THR A 131 -0.74 -5.03 -1.21
N ILE A 132 -1.48 -5.72 -2.08
CA ILE A 132 -1.54 -5.43 -3.51
C ILE A 132 -3.01 -5.31 -3.91
N HIS A 133 -3.35 -4.23 -4.60
CA HIS A 133 -4.66 -4.02 -5.22
C HIS A 133 -4.51 -3.81 -6.73
N ILE A 134 -5.26 -4.60 -7.51
CA ILE A 134 -5.20 -4.57 -8.96
C ILE A 134 -6.58 -4.33 -9.54
N THR A 135 -6.69 -3.23 -10.26
CA THR A 135 -7.76 -2.96 -11.22
C THR A 135 -7.17 -3.27 -12.61
N PRO A 136 -7.55 -4.40 -13.22
CA PRO A 136 -7.03 -4.83 -14.51
C PRO A 136 -7.49 -3.94 -15.67
#